data_AF-R7Z985-F1
#
_entry.id   AF-R7Z985-F1
#
_cell.length_a   1.000
_cell.length_b   1.000
_cell.length_c   1.000
_cell.angle_alpha   90.00
_cell.angle_beta   90.00
_cell.angle_gamma   90.00
#
_symmetry.space_group_name_H-M   'P 1'
#
loop_
_entity.id
_entity.type
_entity.pdbx_description
1 polymer ?
#
loop_
_entity_poly.entity_id
_entity_poly.type
_entity_poly.pdbx_seq_one_letter_code
_entity_poly.pdbx_strand_id
1 'polypeptide(L)'
;MILMSTLLLSPVAYAHTMDKSMLYTDVPATTPDLQEIMVLHSTGLLGYNGADMALNPTENLSRKDFAGWVGAFFGLEGSTVDELAQAAKNEEYVSSLDGDITYKEINIALYHNKLELEKPEATLTKEAYIAFLTENLDVDMGGHTLLQMGGFSYGPTGTVEDVVTGDETGLVIDGETYMLSGHPRIFADSTEAKSWVGQKLEKSILTTSGGHHHGHDAQTTNTSTPTLQYIQLGTTTQAATEETKEQVPNATPREQQQSSEAADTASSSSNTIWIVAIVALLAVIIGIVLWKRKK
;
A
#
# COMPACT_ATOMS: atom_id res chain seq x y z
N MET A 1 -30.45 -23.47 -42.74
CA MET A 1 -29.42 -22.58 -42.16
C MET A 1 -29.12 -23.09 -40.77
N ILE A 2 -27.88 -23.53 -40.52
CA ILE A 2 -27.42 -23.91 -39.18
C ILE A 2 -26.91 -22.63 -38.54
N LEU A 3 -27.58 -22.17 -37.48
CA LEU A 3 -27.15 -21.01 -36.70
C LEU A 3 -26.02 -21.47 -35.78
N MET A 4 -24.78 -21.23 -36.18
CA MET A 4 -23.59 -21.46 -35.36
C MET A 4 -23.59 -20.40 -34.26
N SER A 5 -24.00 -20.77 -33.05
CA SER A 5 -23.88 -19.91 -31.87
C SER A 5 -22.42 -19.93 -31.41
N THR A 6 -21.68 -18.89 -31.77
CA THR A 6 -20.35 -18.61 -31.20
C THR A 6 -20.53 -18.18 -29.76
N LEU A 7 -20.19 -19.04 -28.80
CA LEU A 7 -19.98 -18.65 -27.41
C LEU A 7 -18.79 -17.69 -27.35
N LEU A 8 -19.08 -16.41 -27.22
CA LEU A 8 -18.09 -15.40 -26.83
C LEU A 8 -17.82 -15.60 -25.33
N LEU A 9 -16.74 -16.30 -25.00
CA LEU A 9 -16.17 -16.25 -23.66
C LEU A 9 -15.53 -14.88 -23.51
N SER A 10 -16.19 -13.98 -22.78
CA SER A 10 -15.60 -12.72 -22.34
C SER A 10 -14.33 -13.02 -21.53
N PRO A 11 -13.20 -12.32 -21.77
CA PRO A 11 -12.09 -12.40 -20.84
C PRO A 11 -12.55 -11.90 -19.47
N VAL A 12 -12.29 -12.69 -18.43
CA VAL A 12 -12.49 -12.28 -17.04
C VAL A 12 -11.51 -11.15 -16.78
N ALA A 13 -12.01 -9.92 -16.61
CA ALA A 13 -11.20 -8.80 -16.18
C ALA A 13 -10.84 -9.03 -14.71
N TYR A 14 -9.62 -9.50 -14.46
CA TYR A 14 -9.07 -9.48 -13.12
C TYR A 14 -8.89 -8.03 -12.72
N ALA A 15 -9.41 -7.63 -11.56
CA ALA A 15 -9.03 -6.36 -10.94
C ALA A 15 -7.49 -6.28 -10.96
N HIS A 16 -6.95 -5.24 -11.59
CA HIS A 16 -5.51 -4.99 -11.60
C HIS A 16 -5.09 -4.61 -10.17
N THR A 17 -4.79 -5.63 -9.35
CA THR A 17 -4.33 -5.47 -7.98
C THR A 17 -2.96 -4.82 -7.99
N MET A 18 -2.81 -3.71 -7.28
CA MET A 18 -1.49 -3.11 -7.04
C MET A 18 -0.99 -3.58 -5.68
N ASP A 19 0.20 -4.17 -5.68
CA ASP A 19 0.88 -4.66 -4.50
C ASP A 19 2.08 -3.80 -4.10
N LYS A 20 2.72 -4.18 -3.00
CA LYS A 20 3.89 -3.54 -2.41
C LYS A 20 5.11 -3.40 -3.36
N SER A 21 5.13 -4.10 -4.49
CA SER A 21 6.24 -4.10 -5.45
C SER A 21 6.00 -3.25 -6.69
N MET A 22 4.77 -2.80 -6.93
CA MET A 22 4.38 -2.12 -8.18
C MET A 22 3.83 -0.71 -7.97
N LEU A 23 3.81 -0.21 -6.73
CA LEU A 23 3.23 1.10 -6.44
C LEU A 23 4.08 2.22 -7.04
N TYR A 24 5.33 2.38 -6.60
CA TYR A 24 6.25 3.40 -7.12
C TYR A 24 7.52 2.77 -7.66
N THR A 25 8.09 3.38 -8.71
CA THR A 25 9.33 2.89 -9.36
C THR A 25 10.57 3.07 -8.50
N ASP A 26 10.53 3.99 -7.54
CA ASP A 26 11.63 4.40 -6.67
C ASP A 26 11.39 4.11 -5.17
N VAL A 27 10.31 3.41 -4.82
CA VAL A 27 10.01 2.97 -3.44
C VAL A 27 10.07 1.44 -3.37
N PRO A 28 11.17 0.86 -2.88
CA PRO A 28 11.30 -0.59 -2.76
C PRO A 28 10.28 -1.21 -1.80
N ALA A 29 9.95 -2.49 -2.01
CA ALA A 29 9.09 -3.25 -1.10
C ALA A 29 9.64 -3.42 0.34
N THR A 30 10.88 -2.99 0.58
CA THR A 30 11.57 -3.02 1.88
C THR A 30 11.61 -1.67 2.58
N THR A 31 10.97 -0.65 2.00
CA THR A 31 10.90 0.69 2.59
C THR A 31 10.18 0.62 3.94
N PRO A 32 10.75 1.17 5.04
CA PRO A 32 10.19 1.03 6.38
C PRO A 32 8.74 1.52 6.54
N ASP A 33 8.36 2.56 5.81
CA ASP A 33 7.05 3.23 5.85
C ASP A 33 6.13 2.84 4.68
N LEU A 34 6.39 1.69 4.06
CA LEU A 34 5.64 1.26 2.87
C LEU A 34 4.15 1.05 3.16
N GLN A 35 3.79 0.62 4.36
CA GLN A 35 2.38 0.42 4.74
C GLN A 35 1.64 1.76 4.75
N GLU A 36 2.26 2.79 5.32
CA GLU A 36 1.79 4.16 5.39
C GLU A 36 1.64 4.74 3.99
N ILE A 37 2.65 4.58 3.13
CA ILE A 37 2.60 4.99 1.72
C ILE A 37 1.43 4.33 1.00
N MET A 38 1.25 3.01 1.16
CA MET A 38 0.16 2.29 0.51
C MET A 38 -1.22 2.73 1.05
N VAL A 39 -1.34 3.04 2.34
CA VAL A 39 -2.58 3.59 2.92
C VAL A 39 -2.89 4.94 2.29
N LEU A 40 -1.96 5.89 2.34
CA LEU A 40 -2.19 7.25 1.80
C LEU A 40 -2.45 7.23 0.30
N HIS A 41 -1.77 6.35 -0.44
CA HIS A 41 -2.07 6.15 -1.86
C HIS A 41 -3.47 5.55 -2.06
N SER A 42 -3.86 4.55 -1.26
CA SER A 42 -5.17 3.89 -1.40
C SER A 42 -6.33 4.85 -1.18
N THR A 43 -6.12 5.88 -0.35
CA THR A 43 -7.11 6.89 0.00
C THR A 43 -7.00 8.15 -0.85
N GLY A 44 -6.05 8.23 -1.80
CA GLY A 44 -5.86 9.41 -2.66
C GLY A 44 -5.15 10.60 -2.01
N LEU A 45 -4.67 10.47 -0.77
CA LEU A 45 -3.87 11.50 -0.06
C LEU A 45 -2.42 11.55 -0.55
N LEU A 46 -2.00 10.54 -1.31
CA LEU A 46 -0.73 10.45 -2.00
C LEU A 46 -0.98 9.95 -3.43
N GLY A 47 -0.36 10.60 -4.42
CA GLY A 47 -0.51 10.23 -5.83
C GLY A 47 0.83 10.01 -6.53
N TYR A 48 0.78 9.86 -7.85
CA TYR A 48 1.97 9.84 -8.71
C TYR A 48 2.41 11.25 -9.09
N ASN A 49 3.72 11.45 -9.22
CA ASN A 49 4.27 12.66 -9.83
C ASN A 49 4.29 12.49 -11.35
N GLY A 50 3.18 12.83 -12.01
CA GLY A 50 3.09 12.71 -13.46
C GLY A 50 3.19 11.27 -13.98
N ALA A 51 3.81 11.08 -15.15
CA ALA A 51 3.78 9.82 -15.89
C ALA A 51 4.80 8.77 -15.42
N ASP A 52 5.82 9.16 -14.64
CA ASP A 52 6.98 8.31 -14.34
C ASP A 52 6.76 7.37 -13.14
N MET A 53 5.58 7.45 -12.49
CA MET A 53 5.21 6.64 -11.33
C MET A 53 6.26 6.68 -10.19
N ALA A 54 7.00 7.79 -10.07
CA ALA A 54 8.00 7.99 -9.02
C ALA A 54 7.44 8.86 -7.90
N LEU A 55 7.82 8.57 -6.66
CA LEU A 55 7.47 9.35 -5.47
C LEU A 55 8.49 10.45 -5.19
N ASN A 56 9.79 10.16 -5.33
CA ASN A 56 10.93 10.99 -4.94
C ASN A 56 10.84 11.43 -3.46
N PRO A 57 10.87 10.51 -2.48
CA PRO A 57 10.54 10.80 -1.08
C PRO A 57 11.41 11.90 -0.44
N THR A 58 12.65 12.05 -0.88
CA THR A 58 13.60 13.04 -0.34
C THR A 58 13.45 14.44 -0.93
N GLU A 59 12.67 14.61 -2.00
CA GLU A 59 12.41 15.94 -2.59
C GLU A 59 11.38 16.70 -1.76
N ASN A 60 11.48 18.03 -1.77
CA ASN A 60 10.44 18.89 -1.21
C ASN A 60 9.11 18.66 -1.93
N LEU A 61 8.01 18.69 -1.18
CA LEU A 61 6.68 18.63 -1.74
C LEU A 61 6.33 19.99 -2.35
N SER A 62 6.18 20.02 -3.69
CA SER A 62 5.75 21.22 -4.38
C SER A 62 4.26 21.50 -4.09
N ARG A 63 3.85 22.78 -4.11
CA ARG A 63 2.43 23.15 -4.01
C ARG A 63 1.61 22.53 -5.13
N LYS A 64 2.19 22.41 -6.33
CA LYS A 64 1.54 21.80 -7.48
C LYS A 64 1.22 20.33 -7.25
N ASP A 65 2.18 19.54 -6.78
CA ASP A 65 1.97 18.11 -6.51
C ASP A 65 0.94 17.92 -5.40
N PHE A 66 1.10 18.68 -4.29
CA PHE A 66 0.13 18.67 -3.20
C PHE A 66 -1.28 19.02 -3.68
N ALA A 67 -1.43 20.09 -4.45
CA ALA A 67 -2.72 20.51 -4.99
C ALA A 67 -3.33 19.45 -5.92
N GLY A 68 -2.52 18.78 -6.73
CA GLY A 68 -2.97 17.67 -7.57
C GLY A 68 -3.50 16.49 -6.74
N TRP A 69 -2.82 16.14 -5.65
CA TRP A 69 -3.26 15.06 -4.74
C TRP A 69 -4.52 15.45 -3.96
N VAL A 70 -4.59 16.66 -3.43
CA VAL A 70 -5.80 17.18 -2.75
C VAL A 70 -6.99 17.25 -3.70
N GLY A 71 -6.76 17.67 -4.95
CA GLY A 71 -7.79 17.68 -5.98
C GLY A 71 -8.33 16.28 -6.27
N ALA A 72 -7.45 15.27 -6.38
CA ALA A 72 -7.87 13.89 -6.53
C ALA A 72 -8.65 13.38 -5.29
N PHE A 73 -8.12 13.67 -4.10
CA PHE A 73 -8.70 13.25 -2.82
C PHE A 73 -10.14 13.72 -2.64
N PHE A 74 -10.42 14.99 -2.98
CA PHE A 74 -11.77 15.57 -2.89
C PHE A 74 -12.61 15.37 -4.15
N GLY A 75 -12.13 14.61 -5.14
CA GLY A 75 -12.87 14.31 -6.36
C GLY A 75 -13.17 15.55 -7.22
N LEU A 76 -12.24 16.51 -7.27
CA LEU A 76 -12.36 17.69 -8.12
C LEU A 76 -12.27 17.32 -9.61
N GLU A 77 -12.81 18.18 -10.46
CA GLU A 77 -12.80 17.96 -11.92
C GLU A 77 -11.36 17.99 -12.47
N GLY A 78 -10.94 16.90 -13.09
CA GLY A 78 -9.63 16.77 -13.72
C GLY A 78 -9.22 15.32 -13.91
N SER A 79 -8.35 15.07 -14.88
CA SER A 79 -7.82 13.74 -15.19
C SER A 79 -6.30 13.65 -15.08
N THR A 80 -5.63 14.81 -15.07
CA THR A 80 -4.18 14.94 -14.93
C THR A 80 -3.83 15.70 -13.64
N VAL A 81 -2.60 15.52 -13.16
CA VAL A 81 -2.08 16.27 -12.01
C VAL A 81 -2.22 17.79 -12.22
N ASP A 82 -2.00 18.28 -13.43
CA ASP A 82 -2.08 19.71 -13.76
C ASP A 82 -3.52 20.25 -13.69
N GLU A 83 -4.49 19.48 -14.22
CA GLU A 83 -5.91 19.84 -14.16
C GLU A 83 -6.41 19.84 -12.71
N LEU A 84 -6.08 18.80 -11.95
CA LEU A 84 -6.46 18.66 -10.55
C LEU A 84 -5.82 19.74 -9.67
N ALA A 85 -4.55 20.06 -9.89
CA ALA A 85 -3.87 21.14 -9.19
C ALA A 85 -4.53 22.49 -9.48
N GLN A 86 -4.91 22.75 -10.73
CA GLN A 86 -5.62 23.96 -11.10
C GLN A 86 -7.02 24.04 -10.47
N ALA A 87 -7.75 22.92 -10.43
CA ALA A 87 -9.04 22.83 -9.74
C ALA A 87 -8.88 23.09 -8.24
N ALA A 88 -7.91 22.46 -7.57
CA ALA A 88 -7.66 22.66 -6.15
C ALA A 88 -7.24 24.10 -5.80
N LYS A 89 -6.48 24.77 -6.68
CA LYS A 89 -6.21 26.21 -6.54
C LYS A 89 -7.48 27.06 -6.68
N ASN A 90 -8.36 26.72 -7.63
CA ASN A 90 -9.60 27.46 -7.85
C ASN A 90 -10.57 27.34 -6.65
N GLU A 91 -10.54 26.18 -5.98
CA GLU A 91 -11.27 25.91 -4.73
C GLU A 91 -10.51 26.38 -3.47
N GLU A 92 -9.45 27.18 -3.64
CA GLU A 92 -8.67 27.81 -2.57
C GLU A 92 -7.96 26.85 -1.58
N TYR A 93 -7.76 25.57 -1.94
CA TYR A 93 -6.93 24.65 -1.14
C TYR A 93 -5.45 25.07 -1.10
N VAL A 94 -5.00 25.77 -2.15
CA VAL A 94 -3.69 26.44 -2.19
C VAL A 94 -3.82 27.82 -2.81
N SER A 95 -3.03 28.79 -2.35
CA SER A 95 -3.04 30.15 -2.90
C SER A 95 -2.24 30.28 -4.22
N SER A 96 -1.30 29.37 -4.47
CA SER A 96 -0.46 29.33 -5.68
C SER A 96 -0.03 27.89 -5.98
N LEU A 97 0.37 27.63 -7.23
CA LEU A 97 1.01 26.37 -7.63
C LEU A 97 2.54 26.45 -7.61
N ASP A 98 3.09 27.65 -7.44
CA ASP A 98 4.54 27.89 -7.46
C ASP A 98 5.19 27.60 -6.10
N GLY A 99 6.37 26.99 -6.12
CA GLY A 99 7.19 26.73 -4.93
C GLY A 99 6.70 25.56 -4.07
N ASP A 100 7.30 25.44 -2.89
CA ASP A 100 7.07 24.30 -1.98
C ASP A 100 5.96 24.61 -0.97
N ILE A 101 5.16 23.59 -0.64
CA ILE A 101 4.10 23.67 0.36
C ILE A 101 4.68 23.72 1.78
N THR A 102 4.00 24.41 2.69
CA THR A 102 4.35 24.49 4.11
C THR A 102 3.40 23.68 5.00
N TYR A 103 3.82 23.36 6.22
CA TYR A 103 2.94 22.71 7.22
C TYR A 103 1.66 23.50 7.48
N LYS A 104 1.76 24.83 7.51
CA LYS A 104 0.60 25.72 7.69
C LYS A 104 -0.40 25.58 6.56
N GLU A 105 0.06 25.58 5.31
CA GLU A 105 -0.82 25.43 4.16
C GLU A 105 -1.52 24.06 4.17
N ILE A 106 -0.81 22.99 4.53
CA ILE A 106 -1.40 21.66 4.70
C ILE A 106 -2.45 21.66 5.81
N ASN A 107 -2.16 22.27 6.96
CA ASN A 107 -3.10 22.36 8.09
C ASN A 107 -4.36 23.18 7.74
N ILE A 108 -4.23 24.22 6.92
CA ILE A 108 -5.38 24.96 6.40
C ILE A 108 -6.21 24.06 5.48
N ALA A 109 -5.56 23.46 4.47
CA ALA A 109 -6.23 22.76 3.39
C ALA A 109 -6.88 21.43 3.81
N LEU A 110 -6.22 20.65 4.66
CA LEU A 110 -6.68 19.32 5.06
C LEU A 110 -7.23 19.27 6.46
N TYR A 111 -6.77 20.15 7.35
CA TYR A 111 -7.05 20.06 8.78
C TYR A 111 -7.88 21.21 9.35
N HIS A 112 -8.35 22.13 8.51
CA HIS A 112 -9.14 23.30 8.92
C HIS A 112 -8.50 24.09 10.09
N ASN A 113 -7.17 24.20 10.11
CA ASN A 113 -6.37 24.81 11.18
C ASN A 113 -6.54 24.16 12.57
N LYS A 114 -6.85 22.87 12.64
CA LYS A 114 -7.02 22.15 13.92
C LYS A 114 -5.72 21.69 14.55
N LEU A 115 -4.64 21.59 13.79
CA LEU A 115 -3.35 21.13 14.32
C LEU A 115 -2.55 22.30 14.91
N GLU A 116 -1.90 22.06 16.04
CA GLU A 116 -0.86 22.95 16.57
C GLU A 116 0.47 22.60 15.91
N LEU A 117 1.11 23.58 15.27
CA LEU A 117 2.33 23.36 14.48
C LEU A 117 3.53 24.02 15.14
N GLU A 118 4.62 23.27 15.34
CA GLU A 118 5.87 23.83 15.88
C GLU A 118 6.55 24.78 14.89
N LYS A 119 6.55 24.43 13.60
CA LYS A 119 7.22 25.18 12.52
C LYS A 119 6.26 25.39 11.33
N PRO A 120 5.22 26.22 11.48
CA PRO A 120 4.15 26.37 10.50
C PRO A 120 4.65 26.77 9.10
N GLU A 121 5.66 27.65 9.03
CA GLU A 121 6.18 28.18 7.77
C GLU A 121 7.30 27.31 7.14
N ALA A 122 7.67 26.20 7.77
CA ALA A 122 8.66 25.29 7.20
C ALA A 122 8.05 24.49 6.04
N THR A 123 8.84 24.32 4.99
CA THR A 123 8.56 23.35 3.93
C THR A 123 8.97 21.94 4.39
N LEU A 124 8.49 20.92 3.68
CA LEU A 124 8.71 19.53 4.03
C LEU A 124 8.99 18.68 2.79
N THR A 125 9.74 17.60 2.99
CA THR A 125 9.91 16.57 1.97
C THR A 125 8.64 15.72 1.86
N LYS A 126 8.51 14.97 0.76
CA LYS A 126 7.39 14.03 0.59
C LYS A 126 7.37 12.95 1.67
N GLU A 127 8.54 12.47 2.09
CA GLU A 127 8.69 11.58 3.25
C GLU A 127 8.14 12.20 4.54
N ALA A 128 8.51 13.46 4.83
CA ALA A 128 7.99 14.18 5.99
C ALA A 128 6.48 14.44 5.89
N TYR A 129 5.94 14.66 4.68
CA TYR A 129 4.51 14.75 4.44
C TYR A 129 3.77 13.43 4.74
N ILE A 130 4.34 12.29 4.33
CA ILE A 130 3.78 10.96 4.63
C ILE A 130 3.72 10.72 6.13
N ALA A 131 4.82 11.00 6.85
CA ALA A 131 4.85 10.90 8.31
C ALA A 131 3.80 11.83 8.95
N PHE A 132 3.77 13.09 8.53
CA PHE A 132 2.83 14.09 9.05
C PHE A 132 1.37 13.69 8.84
N LEU A 133 1.00 13.20 7.65
CA LEU A 133 -0.37 12.73 7.41
C LEU A 133 -0.71 11.48 8.21
N THR A 134 0.22 10.53 8.29
CA THR A 134 -0.01 9.27 9.01
C THR A 134 -0.30 9.53 10.49
N GLU A 135 0.46 10.44 11.12
CA GLU A 135 0.29 10.81 12.52
C GLU A 135 -1.04 11.54 12.78
N ASN A 136 -1.61 12.22 11.77
CA ASN A 136 -2.77 13.09 11.93
C ASN A 136 -4.04 12.59 11.22
N LEU A 137 -4.01 11.39 10.61
CA LEU A 137 -5.11 10.87 9.79
C LEU A 137 -6.45 10.78 10.54
N ASP A 138 -6.37 10.52 11.85
CA ASP A 138 -7.51 10.31 12.75
C ASP A 138 -7.84 11.54 13.63
N VAL A 139 -7.23 12.69 13.35
CA VAL A 139 -7.56 13.92 14.08
C VAL A 139 -9.01 14.31 13.76
N ASP A 140 -9.81 14.46 14.82
CA ASP A 140 -11.20 14.90 14.72
C ASP A 140 -11.28 16.40 14.39
N MET A 141 -11.90 16.70 13.25
CA MET A 141 -12.10 18.06 12.74
C MET A 141 -13.54 18.57 12.89
N GLY A 142 -14.30 18.02 13.84
CA GLY A 142 -15.67 18.42 14.13
C GLY A 142 -16.70 17.36 13.75
N GLY A 143 -16.41 16.10 14.05
CA GLY A 143 -17.23 14.92 13.76
C GLY A 143 -16.69 14.04 12.64
N HIS A 144 -15.62 14.45 11.96
CA HIS A 144 -14.99 13.71 10.88
C HIS A 144 -13.46 13.77 10.98
N THR A 145 -12.81 12.63 10.75
CA THR A 145 -11.36 12.55 10.54
C THR A 145 -11.00 12.86 9.09
N LEU A 146 -9.71 13.05 8.79
CA LEU A 146 -9.26 13.28 7.41
C LEU A 146 -9.65 12.10 6.52
N LEU A 147 -9.47 10.86 7.01
CA LEU A 147 -9.90 9.66 6.30
C LEU A 147 -11.39 9.69 5.94
N GLN A 148 -12.25 10.08 6.90
CA GLN A 148 -13.69 10.15 6.71
C GLN A 148 -14.12 11.27 5.75
N MET A 149 -13.41 12.39 5.73
CA MET A 149 -13.66 13.46 4.76
C MET A 149 -13.46 13.00 3.30
N GLY A 150 -12.57 12.02 3.07
CA GLY A 150 -12.38 11.39 1.77
C GLY A 150 -13.39 10.29 1.42
N GLY A 151 -14.42 10.06 2.26
CA GLY A 151 -15.38 8.97 2.04
C GLY A 151 -14.82 7.59 2.35
N PHE A 152 -13.80 7.51 3.20
CA PHE A 152 -13.20 6.27 3.66
C PHE A 152 -13.54 5.99 5.13
N SER A 153 -13.44 4.72 5.51
CA SER A 153 -13.59 4.30 6.91
C SER A 153 -12.72 3.09 7.17
N TYR A 154 -12.36 2.84 8.43
CA TYR A 154 -11.72 1.58 8.79
C TYR A 154 -12.68 0.42 8.55
N GLY A 155 -12.16 -0.64 7.93
CA GLY A 155 -12.90 -1.85 7.66
C GLY A 155 -12.71 -2.92 8.73
N PRO A 156 -13.17 -4.15 8.44
CA PRO A 156 -13.00 -5.28 9.36
C PRO A 156 -11.52 -5.62 9.57
N THR A 157 -11.23 -6.22 10.72
CA THR A 157 -9.97 -6.91 11.01
C THR A 157 -10.33 -8.29 11.55
N GLY A 158 -9.41 -9.25 11.52
CA GLY A 158 -9.70 -10.61 11.97
C GLY A 158 -9.04 -11.65 11.09
N THR A 159 -9.55 -12.88 11.09
CA THR A 159 -9.05 -13.94 10.21
C THR A 159 -9.87 -13.92 8.92
N VAL A 160 -9.19 -14.05 7.76
CA VAL A 160 -9.87 -14.30 6.49
C VAL A 160 -10.38 -15.74 6.50
N GLU A 161 -11.69 -15.94 6.66
CA GLU A 161 -12.32 -17.25 6.80
C GLU A 161 -12.47 -17.96 5.45
N ASP A 162 -12.80 -17.19 4.41
CA ASP A 162 -12.98 -17.67 3.05
C ASP A 162 -12.81 -16.51 2.04
N VAL A 163 -12.74 -16.85 0.76
CA VAL A 163 -12.71 -15.91 -0.36
C VAL A 163 -13.79 -16.26 -1.36
N VAL A 164 -14.69 -15.31 -1.59
CA VAL A 164 -15.71 -15.41 -2.63
C VAL A 164 -15.08 -14.95 -3.94
N THR A 165 -15.05 -15.84 -4.95
CA THR A 165 -14.57 -15.52 -6.29
C THR A 165 -15.68 -15.71 -7.32
N GLY A 166 -15.95 -14.69 -8.12
CA GLY A 166 -16.93 -14.69 -9.22
C GLY A 166 -16.64 -13.54 -10.19
N ASP A 167 -17.66 -12.75 -10.53
CA ASP A 167 -17.47 -11.50 -11.29
C ASP A 167 -16.70 -10.45 -10.47
N GLU A 168 -16.80 -10.52 -9.14
CA GLU A 168 -16.05 -9.70 -8.19
C GLU A 168 -15.43 -10.62 -7.11
N THR A 169 -14.33 -10.16 -6.52
CA THR A 169 -13.66 -10.87 -5.42
C THR A 169 -14.09 -10.27 -4.08
N GLY A 170 -14.35 -11.09 -3.08
CA GLY A 170 -14.66 -10.64 -1.72
C GLY A 170 -14.04 -11.53 -0.65
N LEU A 171 -13.85 -10.99 0.55
CA LEU A 171 -13.31 -11.69 1.71
C LEU A 171 -14.41 -11.95 2.72
N VAL A 172 -14.43 -13.15 3.30
CA VAL A 172 -15.33 -13.49 4.41
C VAL A 172 -14.56 -13.32 5.72
N ILE A 173 -15.06 -12.45 6.60
CA ILE A 173 -14.47 -12.12 7.89
C ILE A 173 -15.62 -12.06 8.90
N ASP A 174 -15.51 -12.78 10.01
CA ASP A 174 -16.56 -12.92 11.03
C ASP A 174 -17.94 -13.30 10.42
N GLY A 175 -17.94 -14.18 9.41
CA GLY A 175 -19.15 -14.61 8.69
C GLY A 175 -19.76 -13.58 7.73
N GLU A 176 -19.17 -12.39 7.58
CA GLU A 176 -19.64 -11.35 6.66
C GLU A 176 -18.74 -11.22 5.43
N THR A 177 -19.34 -11.01 4.26
CA THR A 177 -18.62 -10.84 2.99
C THR A 177 -18.35 -9.36 2.71
N TYR A 178 -17.08 -9.02 2.55
CA TYR A 178 -16.60 -7.70 2.18
C TYR A 178 -15.99 -7.75 0.77
N MET A 179 -16.64 -7.09 -0.19
CA MET A 179 -16.18 -7.08 -1.58
C MET A 179 -14.94 -6.20 -1.73
N LEU A 180 -13.99 -6.60 -2.58
CA LEU A 180 -12.87 -5.76 -2.98
C LEU A 180 -13.37 -4.62 -3.87
N SER A 181 -12.76 -3.43 -3.74
CA SER A 181 -13.00 -2.35 -4.70
C SER A 181 -12.41 -2.70 -6.07
N GLY A 182 -12.69 -1.88 -7.10
CA GLY A 182 -12.15 -2.12 -8.45
C GLY A 182 -10.62 -2.01 -8.54
N HIS A 183 -9.99 -1.28 -7.62
CA HIS A 183 -8.55 -1.07 -7.56
C HIS A 183 -8.04 -1.13 -6.12
N PRO A 184 -8.11 -2.28 -5.46
CA PRO A 184 -7.70 -2.39 -4.07
C PRO A 184 -6.17 -2.33 -3.99
N ARG A 185 -5.65 -1.83 -2.87
CA ARG A 185 -4.24 -1.87 -2.52
C ARG A 185 -4.00 -2.99 -1.52
N ILE A 186 -3.13 -3.93 -1.87
CA ILE A 186 -2.92 -5.16 -1.11
C ILE A 186 -1.49 -5.21 -0.56
N PHE A 187 -1.36 -5.08 0.76
CA PHE A 187 -0.13 -5.37 1.48
C PHE A 187 -0.17 -6.82 1.98
N ALA A 188 0.35 -7.74 1.17
CA ALA A 188 0.43 -9.17 1.48
C ALA A 188 1.66 -9.78 0.78
N ASP A 189 1.99 -11.02 1.11
CA ASP A 189 3.07 -11.77 0.43
C ASP A 189 2.65 -12.35 -0.92
N SER A 190 1.34 -12.49 -1.15
CA SER A 190 0.75 -12.96 -2.39
C SER A 190 -0.42 -12.05 -2.77
N THR A 191 -0.59 -11.78 -4.06
CA THR A 191 -1.75 -11.06 -4.60
C THR A 191 -2.92 -11.98 -4.94
N GLU A 192 -2.73 -13.30 -4.85
CA GLU A 192 -3.78 -14.27 -5.09
C GLU A 192 -4.71 -14.37 -3.88
N ALA A 193 -5.94 -13.86 -4.01
CA ALA A 193 -6.89 -13.79 -2.90
C ALA A 193 -7.10 -15.12 -2.17
N LYS A 194 -7.17 -16.24 -2.91
CA LYS A 194 -7.32 -17.59 -2.32
C LYS A 194 -6.21 -17.98 -1.35
N SER A 195 -5.01 -17.41 -1.50
CA SER A 195 -3.90 -17.65 -0.59
C SER A 195 -4.03 -16.93 0.76
N TRP A 196 -4.99 -16.01 0.87
CA TRP A 196 -5.22 -15.20 2.08
C TRP A 196 -6.06 -15.92 3.14
N VAL A 197 -6.76 -16.99 2.78
CA VAL A 197 -7.57 -17.78 3.72
C VAL A 197 -6.69 -18.26 4.89
N GLY A 198 -7.15 -18.01 6.11
CA GLY A 198 -6.44 -18.30 7.35
C GLY A 198 -5.42 -17.24 7.78
N GLN A 199 -5.13 -16.23 6.95
CA GLN A 199 -4.28 -15.11 7.34
C GLN A 199 -5.05 -14.09 8.17
N LYS A 200 -4.33 -13.36 9.02
CA LYS A 200 -4.88 -12.26 9.81
C LYS A 200 -4.92 -10.99 8.97
N LEU A 201 -6.10 -10.42 8.78
CA LEU A 201 -6.30 -9.06 8.31
C LEU A 201 -6.01 -8.10 9.46
N GLU A 202 -4.85 -7.45 9.41
CA GLU A 202 -4.37 -6.54 10.45
C GLU A 202 -4.97 -5.14 10.31
N LYS A 203 -5.18 -4.69 9.07
CA LYS A 203 -5.75 -3.38 8.76
C LYS A 203 -6.52 -3.47 7.45
N SER A 204 -7.67 -2.80 7.42
CA SER A 204 -8.39 -2.57 6.16
C SER A 204 -9.06 -1.21 6.14
N ILE A 205 -9.29 -0.70 4.94
CA ILE A 205 -10.00 0.56 4.71
C ILE A 205 -11.11 0.27 3.69
N LEU A 206 -12.31 0.72 4.02
CA LEU A 206 -13.49 0.67 3.17
C LEU A 206 -13.68 2.00 2.45
N THR A 207 -14.27 1.95 1.25
CA THR A 207 -14.80 3.11 0.52
C THR A 207 -16.25 2.87 0.16
N THR A 208 -17.08 3.91 0.28
CA THR A 208 -18.47 3.92 -0.22
C THR A 208 -18.58 4.42 -1.66
N SER A 209 -17.46 4.87 -2.22
CA SER A 209 -17.37 5.38 -3.57
C SER A 209 -17.19 4.20 -4.51
N GLY A 210 -18.24 3.81 -5.23
CA GLY A 210 -18.16 2.82 -6.31
C GLY A 210 -17.33 3.25 -7.53
N GLY A 211 -16.26 4.04 -7.33
CA GLY A 211 -15.46 4.65 -8.39
C GLY A 211 -14.92 6.02 -7.97
N HIS A 212 -13.79 6.07 -7.28
CA HIS A 212 -12.87 7.21 -7.45
C HIS A 212 -12.04 6.91 -8.70
N HIS A 213 -12.66 7.23 -9.84
CA HIS A 213 -12.18 6.92 -11.18
C HIS A 213 -10.88 7.68 -11.50
N HIS A 214 -9.83 6.93 -11.84
CA HIS A 214 -8.91 7.33 -12.88
C HIS A 214 -9.11 6.38 -14.06
N GLY A 215 -9.74 6.87 -15.13
CA GLY A 215 -9.87 6.13 -16.39
C GLY A 215 -11.31 5.79 -16.78
N HIS A 216 -11.60 5.98 -18.06
CA HIS A 216 -12.84 5.65 -18.72
C HIS A 216 -13.20 4.18 -18.55
N ASP A 217 -14.07 3.86 -17.60
CA ASP A 217 -14.97 2.70 -17.68
C ASP A 217 -16.21 3.00 -16.85
N ALA A 218 -17.17 3.65 -17.51
CA ALA A 218 -18.49 3.87 -16.97
C ALA A 218 -19.26 2.54 -17.02
N GLN A 219 -19.27 1.83 -15.90
CA GLN A 219 -20.42 0.98 -15.55
C GLN A 219 -20.75 1.15 -14.08
N THR A 220 -21.59 2.15 -13.82
CA THR A 220 -22.17 2.48 -12.52
C THR A 220 -23.06 1.33 -12.05
N THR A 221 -22.54 0.48 -11.16
CA THR A 221 -23.39 -0.19 -10.17
C THR A 221 -23.42 0.71 -8.94
N ASN A 222 -24.57 1.36 -8.71
CA ASN A 222 -24.86 2.04 -7.45
C ASN A 222 -24.97 0.96 -6.36
N THR A 223 -23.86 0.45 -5.86
CA THR A 223 -23.83 -0.32 -4.62
C THR A 223 -23.46 0.67 -3.52
N SER A 224 -24.45 1.08 -2.73
CA SER A 224 -24.22 1.82 -1.47
C SER A 224 -23.50 0.96 -0.41
N THR A 225 -23.03 -0.22 -0.79
CA THR A 225 -22.30 -1.16 0.06
C THR A 225 -20.82 -0.79 0.03
N PRO A 226 -20.19 -0.51 1.19
CA PRO A 226 -18.77 -0.26 1.25
C PRO A 226 -17.94 -1.43 0.68
N THR A 227 -16.85 -1.12 -0.01
CA THR A 227 -15.90 -2.10 -0.57
C THR A 227 -14.50 -1.90 0.01
N LEU A 228 -13.71 -2.96 0.11
CA LEU A 228 -12.34 -2.96 0.61
C LEU A 228 -11.39 -2.29 -0.39
N GLN A 229 -10.92 -1.10 -0.04
CA GLN A 229 -9.98 -0.30 -0.81
C GLN A 229 -8.52 -0.58 -0.43
N TYR A 230 -8.26 -0.90 0.84
CA TYR A 230 -6.93 -1.27 1.34
C TYR A 230 -7.02 -2.51 2.23
N ILE A 231 -6.04 -3.39 2.10
CA ILE A 231 -5.91 -4.64 2.86
C ILE A 231 -4.45 -4.80 3.28
N GLN A 232 -4.23 -5.08 4.56
CA GLN A 232 -2.96 -5.49 5.12
C GLN A 232 -3.09 -6.84 5.82
N LEU A 233 -2.41 -7.84 5.29
CA LEU A 233 -2.35 -9.17 5.89
C LEU A 233 -1.08 -9.34 6.71
N GLY A 234 -1.23 -9.95 7.88
CA GLY A 234 -0.10 -10.38 8.71
C GLY A 234 0.70 -11.46 8.00
N THR A 235 2.02 -11.38 8.13
CA THR A 235 2.91 -12.40 7.55
C THR A 235 2.69 -13.76 8.24
N THR A 236 2.70 -14.84 7.46
CA THR A 236 2.34 -16.20 7.91
C THR A 236 3.34 -16.84 8.89
N THR A 237 4.32 -16.09 9.38
CA THR A 237 5.40 -16.61 10.24
C THR A 237 4.99 -16.71 11.73
N GLN A 238 3.81 -16.19 12.12
CA GLN A 238 3.41 -16.09 13.54
C GLN A 238 2.22 -16.96 13.97
N ALA A 239 1.75 -17.92 13.17
CA ALA A 239 0.63 -18.79 13.55
C ALA A 239 1.03 -20.13 14.20
N ALA A 240 2.27 -20.28 14.68
CA ALA A 240 2.77 -21.55 15.23
C ALA A 240 3.57 -21.42 16.53
N THR A 241 3.23 -20.48 17.44
CA THR A 241 3.80 -20.52 18.80
C THR A 241 2.96 -19.81 19.88
N GLU A 242 1.64 -19.95 19.89
CA GLU A 242 0.85 -19.55 21.06
C GLU A 242 -0.16 -20.63 21.46
N GLU A 243 0.32 -21.85 21.69
CA GLU A 243 -0.34 -22.73 22.65
C GLU A 243 0.71 -23.39 23.54
N THR A 244 0.47 -23.32 24.85
CA THR A 244 1.23 -23.91 25.96
C THR A 244 2.38 -23.07 26.52
N LYS A 245 2.05 -22.18 27.46
CA LYS A 245 2.87 -22.04 28.67
C LYS A 245 2.02 -22.20 29.92
N GLU A 246 2.18 -23.38 30.49
CA GLU A 246 1.80 -23.77 31.84
C GLU A 246 2.31 -22.78 32.89
N GLN A 247 1.51 -22.64 33.95
CA GLN A 247 1.89 -22.05 35.22
C GLN A 247 3.17 -22.68 35.79
N VAL A 248 4.10 -21.85 36.27
CA VAL A 248 5.05 -22.24 37.34
C VAL A 248 5.17 -21.08 38.33
N PRO A 249 5.05 -21.32 39.65
CA PRO A 249 5.20 -20.29 40.67
C PRO A 249 6.67 -20.06 41.05
N ASN A 250 7.00 -18.77 41.19
CA ASN A 250 7.90 -18.11 42.13
C ASN A 250 9.07 -18.91 42.78
N ALA A 251 10.32 -18.53 42.45
CA ALA A 251 11.47 -18.58 43.39
C ALA A 251 12.57 -17.58 42.99
N THR A 252 13.05 -16.83 43.98
CA THR A 252 14.03 -15.72 43.98
C THR A 252 15.51 -16.20 43.83
N PRO A 253 16.48 -15.34 43.43
CA PRO A 253 17.74 -15.75 42.79
C PRO A 253 18.96 -15.72 43.71
N ARG A 254 20.05 -16.42 43.34
CA ARG A 254 21.40 -16.17 43.87
C ARG A 254 22.54 -16.79 43.04
N GLU A 255 23.52 -15.93 42.67
CA GLU A 255 25.01 -16.06 42.58
C GLU A 255 25.65 -17.33 41.95
N GLN A 256 26.81 -17.37 41.28
CA GLN A 256 27.92 -16.44 40.97
C GLN A 256 28.86 -17.12 39.91
N GLN A 257 29.58 -16.29 39.15
CA GLN A 257 30.97 -16.42 38.61
C GLN A 257 31.45 -17.51 37.61
N GLN A 258 31.78 -17.01 36.40
CA GLN A 258 33.15 -16.77 35.85
C GLN A 258 33.98 -17.89 35.15
N SER A 259 34.10 -17.69 33.82
CA SER A 259 35.23 -17.86 32.86
C SER A 259 36.08 -19.15 32.75
N SER A 260 36.25 -19.62 31.51
CA SER A 260 37.56 -19.98 30.93
C SER A 260 37.55 -19.95 29.39
N GLU A 261 38.67 -19.50 28.83
CA GLU A 261 38.99 -19.25 27.41
C GLU A 261 39.29 -20.52 26.56
N ALA A 262 38.97 -20.39 25.27
CA ALA A 262 39.62 -20.89 24.04
C ALA A 262 40.11 -22.35 23.87
N ALA A 263 39.61 -23.01 22.80
CA ALA A 263 40.46 -23.54 21.71
C ALA A 263 39.62 -23.97 20.49
N ASP A 264 40.11 -23.58 19.31
CA ASP A 264 39.63 -23.88 17.97
C ASP A 264 39.47 -25.38 17.65
N THR A 265 38.46 -25.71 16.86
CA THR A 265 38.65 -26.57 15.68
C THR A 265 37.54 -26.35 14.65
N ALA A 266 37.99 -26.16 13.41
CA ALA A 266 37.19 -25.88 12.23
C ALA A 266 36.24 -27.01 11.84
N SER A 267 35.05 -26.63 11.37
CA SER A 267 34.23 -27.42 10.45
C SER A 267 33.77 -26.50 9.31
N SER A 268 34.40 -26.70 8.16
CA SER A 268 34.12 -26.08 6.87
C SER A 268 33.14 -26.96 6.09
N SER A 269 32.03 -26.39 5.63
CA SER A 269 31.30 -26.70 4.37
C SER A 269 29.85 -26.20 4.50
N SER A 270 29.33 -25.31 3.64
CA SER A 270 28.67 -25.77 2.41
C SER A 270 28.36 -24.66 1.38
N ASN A 271 28.93 -23.45 1.50
CA ASN A 271 28.55 -22.33 0.60
C ASN A 271 29.30 -22.24 -0.73
N THR A 272 30.36 -23.03 -0.96
CA THR A 272 31.17 -22.95 -2.19
C THR A 272 30.62 -23.78 -3.36
N ILE A 273 29.82 -24.82 -3.10
CA ILE A 273 29.32 -25.73 -4.15
C ILE A 273 28.26 -25.03 -5.02
N TRP A 274 27.36 -24.25 -4.42
CA TRP A 274 26.31 -23.54 -5.16
C TRP A 274 26.88 -22.38 -6.01
N ILE A 275 27.92 -21.70 -5.53
CA ILE A 275 28.56 -20.61 -6.26
C ILE A 275 29.27 -21.14 -7.53
N VAL A 276 29.94 -22.29 -7.44
CA VAL A 276 30.59 -22.91 -8.62
C VAL A 276 29.55 -23.39 -9.64
N ALA A 277 28.40 -23.90 -9.19
CA ALA A 277 27.32 -24.32 -10.08
C ALA A 277 26.69 -23.15 -10.86
N ILE A 278 26.50 -22.00 -10.21
CA ILE A 278 25.96 -20.78 -10.84
C ILE A 278 26.93 -20.22 -11.89
N VAL A 279 28.23 -20.19 -11.59
CA VAL A 279 29.25 -19.69 -12.52
C VAL A 279 29.36 -20.59 -13.76
N ALA A 280 29.26 -21.91 -13.59
CA ALA A 280 29.26 -22.85 -14.73
C ALA A 280 28.02 -22.67 -15.62
N LEU A 281 26.84 -22.47 -15.03
CA LEU A 281 25.59 -22.24 -15.78
C LEU A 281 25.66 -20.95 -16.60
N LEU A 282 26.19 -19.86 -16.01
CA LEU A 282 26.36 -18.58 -16.70
C LEU A 282 27.33 -18.68 -17.88
N ALA A 283 28.42 -19.43 -17.74
CA ALA A 283 29.37 -19.64 -18.84
C ALA A 283 28.73 -20.38 -20.03
N VAL A 284 27.86 -21.36 -19.78
CA VAL A 284 27.13 -22.09 -20.83
C VAL A 284 26.13 -21.17 -21.55
N ILE A 285 25.39 -20.35 -20.81
CA ILE A 285 24.42 -19.40 -21.37
C ILE A 285 25.13 -18.39 -22.27
N ILE A 286 26.26 -17.82 -21.80
CA ILE A 286 27.06 -16.88 -22.59
C ILE A 286 27.61 -17.55 -23.86
N GLY A 287 28.06 -18.81 -23.76
CA GLY A 287 28.51 -19.58 -24.92
C GLY A 287 27.42 -19.77 -25.98
N ILE A 288 26.19 -20.10 -25.57
CA ILE A 288 25.04 -20.29 -26.48
C ILE A 288 24.67 -18.96 -27.17
N VAL A 289 24.65 -17.85 -26.42
CA VAL A 289 24.33 -16.52 -26.97
C VAL A 289 25.37 -16.07 -27.98
N LEU A 290 26.66 -16.29 -27.69
CA LEU A 290 27.74 -15.94 -28.62
C LEU A 290 27.77 -16.84 -29.86
N TRP A 291 27.37 -18.12 -29.74
CA TRP A 291 27.27 -19.02 -30.89
C TRP A 291 26.11 -18.68 -31.81
N LYS A 292 24.95 -18.29 -31.25
CA LYS A 292 23.80 -17.79 -32.04
C LYS A 292 24.08 -16.48 -32.77
N ARG A 293 25.00 -15.64 -32.27
CA ARG A 293 25.39 -14.38 -32.94
C ARG A 293 26.37 -14.56 -34.10
N LYS A 294 26.96 -15.74 -34.27
CA LYS A 294 27.92 -16.03 -35.36
C LYS A 294 27.33 -16.87 -36.51
N LYS A 295 26.03 -17.16 -36.50
CA LYS A 295 25.29 -17.76 -37.61
C LYS A 295 24.29 -16.78 -38.19
#